data_AF-W2GMA6-F1
#
_entry.id   AF-W2GMA6-F1
#
_cell.length_a   1.000
_cell.length_b   1.000
_cell.length_c   1.000
_cell.angle_alpha   90.00
_cell.angle_beta   90.00
_cell.angle_gamma   90.00
#
_symmetry.space_group_name_H-M   'P 1'
#
loop_
_entity.id
_entity.type
_entity.pdbx_description
1 polymer ?
#
loop_
_entity_poly.entity_id
_entity_poly.type
_entity_poly.pdbx_seq_one_letter_code
_entity_poly.pdbx_strand_id
1 'polypeptide(L)'
;MFSNVEELWPWPTLVAVVCLAFILGYLAIPSVQARAVMHLPKPPGYLPILGNTLLVARVQLSGRFHDWALSNCRKYNGKPWCMHILGKAPTVFVCTPEAFEDVQKTQYDAFGKNPLFVEAAADVLGQGVFAISGPLWHRQRKTASRYSLHK
;
A
#
# COMPACT_ATOMS: atom_id res chain seq x y z
N MET A 1 52.06 -37.64 4.12
CA MET A 1 52.00 -36.33 3.46
C MET A 1 50.55 -36.03 3.07
N PHE A 2 49.65 -35.95 4.04
CA PHE A 2 48.23 -35.62 3.84
C PHE A 2 47.70 -34.98 5.12
N SER A 3 48.03 -33.73 5.33
CA SER A 3 47.44 -32.88 6.35
C SER A 3 47.77 -31.46 5.93
N ASN A 4 46.83 -30.81 5.22
CA ASN A 4 46.72 -29.35 5.01
C ASN A 4 45.59 -29.05 4.00
N VAL A 5 44.48 -29.80 4.04
CA VAL A 5 43.28 -29.51 3.23
C VAL A 5 42.11 -29.04 4.12
N GLU A 6 42.35 -28.85 5.42
CA GLU A 6 41.34 -28.39 6.37
C GLU A 6 41.33 -26.86 6.60
N GLU A 7 42.18 -26.10 5.91
CA GLU A 7 42.11 -24.63 5.88
C GLU A 7 41.21 -24.15 4.73
N LEU A 8 39.95 -24.58 4.74
CA LEU A 8 38.92 -24.13 3.79
C LEU A 8 38.42 -22.71 4.19
N TRP A 9 39.30 -21.73 4.04
CA TRP A 9 39.10 -20.38 3.49
C TRP A 9 37.72 -19.70 3.78
N PRO A 10 37.64 -18.68 4.67
CA PRO A 10 36.38 -18.03 5.10
C PRO A 10 35.71 -17.11 4.06
N TRP A 11 36.28 -16.95 2.87
CA TRP A 11 35.84 -15.96 1.90
C TRP A 11 34.42 -16.17 1.34
N PRO A 12 33.90 -17.40 1.12
CA PRO A 12 32.50 -17.57 0.73
C PRO A 12 31.53 -17.10 1.80
N THR A 13 31.85 -17.33 3.08
CA THR A 13 31.01 -16.88 4.20
C THR A 13 31.06 -15.36 4.36
N LEU A 14 32.23 -14.75 4.20
CA LEU A 14 32.38 -13.29 4.20
C LEU A 14 31.64 -12.63 3.03
N VAL A 15 31.78 -13.18 1.81
CA VAL A 15 31.04 -12.72 0.63
C VAL A 15 29.53 -12.85 0.86
N ALA A 16 29.07 -13.97 1.40
CA ALA A 16 27.65 -14.17 1.69
C ALA A 16 27.12 -13.15 2.72
N VAL A 17 27.86 -12.89 3.80
CA VAL A 17 27.49 -11.89 4.82
C VAL A 17 27.46 -10.48 4.23
N VAL A 18 28.44 -10.12 3.40
CA VAL A 18 28.50 -8.83 2.73
C VAL A 18 27.35 -8.67 1.73
N CYS A 19 27.07 -9.68 0.91
CA CYS A 19 25.91 -9.70 0.01
C CYS A 19 24.60 -9.55 0.78
N LEU A 20 24.43 -10.28 1.89
CA LEU A 20 23.25 -10.17 2.75
C LEU A 20 23.13 -8.75 3.32
N ALA A 21 24.23 -8.15 3.79
CA ALA A 21 24.24 -6.78 4.29
C ALA A 21 23.88 -5.76 3.20
N PHE A 22 24.38 -5.92 1.97
CA PHE A 22 24.00 -5.07 0.83
C PHE A 22 22.54 -5.24 0.45
N ILE A 23 22.01 -6.47 0.43
CA ILE A 23 20.59 -6.74 0.15
C ILE A 23 19.72 -6.11 1.24
N LEU A 24 20.04 -6.32 2.52
CA LEU A 24 19.32 -5.71 3.64
C LEU A 24 19.41 -4.18 3.60
N GLY A 25 20.57 -3.64 3.26
CA GLY A 25 20.79 -2.21 3.05
C GLY A 25 19.91 -1.68 1.92
N TYR A 26 19.91 -2.33 0.76
CA TYR A 26 19.08 -1.97 -0.39
C TYR A 26 17.59 -2.02 -0.06
N LEU A 27 17.13 -3.08 0.61
CA LEU A 27 15.74 -3.23 1.05
C LEU A 27 15.33 -2.21 2.12
N ALA A 28 16.29 -1.72 2.92
CA ALA A 28 16.04 -0.69 3.92
C ALA A 28 15.94 0.73 3.32
N ILE A 29 16.36 0.95 2.07
CA ILE A 29 16.24 2.26 1.41
C ILE A 29 14.74 2.53 1.16
N PRO A 30 14.15 3.56 1.81
CA PRO A 30 12.75 3.85 1.62
C PRO A 30 12.53 4.41 0.22
N SER A 31 11.49 3.90 -0.47
CA SER A 31 11.03 4.42 -1.76
C SER A 31 10.60 5.88 -1.66
N VAL A 32 10.51 6.58 -2.79
CA VAL A 32 10.09 7.99 -2.84
C VAL A 32 8.71 8.17 -2.18
N GLN A 33 7.80 7.25 -2.43
CA GLN A 33 6.46 7.24 -1.83
C GLN A 33 6.53 6.99 -0.32
N ALA A 34 7.39 6.07 0.15
CA ALA A 34 7.60 5.83 1.58
C ALA A 34 8.15 7.08 2.28
N ARG A 35 9.09 7.79 1.65
CA ARG A 35 9.62 9.07 2.14
C ARG A 35 8.53 10.14 2.26
N ALA A 36 7.68 10.27 1.24
CA ALA A 36 6.60 11.26 1.21
C ALA A 36 5.62 11.11 2.39
N VAL A 37 5.33 9.88 2.82
CA VAL A 37 4.36 9.61 3.91
C VAL A 37 5.01 9.38 5.28
N MET A 38 6.33 9.56 5.41
CA MET A 38 7.04 9.26 6.66
C MET A 38 6.57 10.12 7.84
N HIS A 39 6.12 11.35 7.58
CA HIS A 39 5.59 12.26 8.58
C HIS A 39 4.24 11.83 9.15
N LEU A 40 3.51 10.94 8.47
CA LEU A 40 2.22 10.46 8.93
C LEU A 40 2.39 9.44 10.07
N PRO A 41 1.45 9.45 11.04
CA PRO A 41 1.45 8.48 12.12
C PRO A 41 1.22 7.08 11.57
N LYS A 42 1.90 6.11 12.19
CA LYS A 42 1.83 4.68 11.83
C LYS A 42 1.26 3.88 13.00
N PRO A 43 0.48 2.82 12.74
CA PRO A 43 -0.03 1.96 13.78
C PRO A 43 1.11 1.29 14.58
N PRO A 44 0.86 0.88 15.83
CA PRO A 44 1.88 0.26 16.68
C PRO A 44 2.34 -1.07 16.06
N GLY A 45 3.63 -1.40 16.21
CA GLY A 45 4.22 -2.61 15.64
C GLY A 45 4.86 -2.42 14.26
N TYR A 46 5.22 -1.19 13.89
CA TYR A 46 5.97 -0.88 12.68
C TYR A 46 7.42 -1.39 12.79
N LEU A 47 7.84 -2.22 11.83
CA LEU A 47 9.21 -2.74 11.72
C LEU A 47 9.99 -2.02 10.59
N PRO A 48 11.32 -1.83 10.72
CA PRO A 48 12.11 -1.06 9.75
C PRO A 48 12.04 -1.56 8.29
N ILE A 49 12.00 -2.88 8.08
CA ILE A 49 11.94 -3.51 6.75
C ILE A 49 10.54 -4.04 6.46
N LEU A 50 9.94 -4.75 7.43
CA LEU A 50 8.63 -5.38 7.27
C LEU A 50 7.47 -4.38 7.35
N GLY A 51 7.69 -3.16 7.85
CA GLY A 51 6.63 -2.20 8.10
C GLY A 51 5.54 -2.79 9.02
N ASN A 52 4.29 -2.68 8.59
CA ASN A 52 3.12 -3.21 9.30
C ASN A 52 2.66 -4.58 8.76
N THR A 53 3.47 -5.27 7.95
CA THR A 53 3.05 -6.49 7.23
C THR A 53 2.50 -7.56 8.17
N LEU A 54 3.21 -7.88 9.26
CA LEU A 54 2.78 -8.91 10.22
C LEU A 54 1.48 -8.53 10.92
N LEU A 55 1.35 -7.26 11.32
CA LEU A 55 0.14 -6.74 11.95
C LEU A 55 -1.05 -6.84 10.99
N VAL A 56 -0.89 -6.39 9.75
CA VAL A 56 -1.93 -6.41 8.72
C VAL A 56 -2.33 -7.84 8.38
N ALA A 57 -1.36 -8.76 8.24
CA ALA A 57 -1.65 -10.17 7.99
C ALA A 57 -2.50 -10.78 9.12
N ARG A 58 -2.15 -10.52 10.38
CA ARG A 58 -2.93 -10.99 11.54
C ARG A 58 -4.34 -10.40 11.56
N VAL A 59 -4.46 -9.10 11.31
CA VAL A 59 -5.77 -8.41 11.28
C VAL A 59 -6.64 -8.93 10.13
N GLN A 60 -6.06 -9.16 8.95
CA GLN A 60 -6.78 -9.72 7.80
C GLN A 60 -7.29 -11.12 8.09
N LEU A 61 -6.45 -11.99 8.68
CA LEU A 61 -6.84 -13.35 9.08
C LEU A 61 -7.95 -13.36 10.13
N SER A 62 -8.04 -12.32 10.96
CA SER A 62 -9.12 -12.20 11.95
C SER A 62 -10.48 -11.80 11.34
N GLY A 63 -10.52 -11.36 10.08
CA GLY A 63 -11.72 -10.82 9.44
C GLY A 63 -12.13 -9.43 9.91
N ARG A 64 -11.35 -8.78 10.79
CA ARG A 64 -11.70 -7.51 11.45
C ARG A 64 -10.91 -6.32 10.92
N PHE A 65 -10.51 -6.36 9.66
CA PHE A 65 -9.70 -5.30 9.05
C PHE A 65 -10.39 -3.93 9.08
N HIS A 66 -11.68 -3.86 8.77
CA HIS A 66 -12.43 -2.60 8.80
C HIS A 66 -12.58 -2.04 10.23
N ASP A 67 -12.86 -2.89 11.21
CA ASP A 67 -12.90 -2.49 12.63
C ASP A 67 -11.55 -1.92 13.08
N TRP A 68 -10.46 -2.60 12.72
CA TRP A 68 -9.11 -2.18 13.03
C TRP A 68 -8.75 -0.86 12.36
N ALA A 69 -9.09 -0.68 11.08
CA ALA A 69 -8.87 0.57 10.36
C ALA A 69 -9.66 1.71 11.01
N LEU A 70 -10.94 1.48 11.36
CA LEU A 70 -11.78 2.45 12.06
C LEU A 70 -11.22 2.80 13.44
N SER A 71 -10.72 1.81 14.18
CA SER A 71 -10.06 2.04 15.48
C SER A 71 -8.85 2.96 15.34
N ASN A 72 -8.02 2.78 14.30
CA ASN A 72 -6.90 3.68 14.02
C ASN A 72 -7.37 5.09 13.60
N CYS A 73 -8.40 5.20 12.76
CA CYS A 73 -9.01 6.51 12.44
C CYS A 73 -9.41 7.27 13.72
N ARG A 74 -10.06 6.58 14.67
CA ARG A 74 -10.43 7.17 15.97
C ARG A 74 -9.20 7.53 16.80
N LYS A 75 -8.21 6.65 16.87
CA LYS A 75 -6.96 6.86 17.61
C LYS A 75 -6.20 8.11 17.15
N TYR A 76 -6.23 8.42 15.86
CA TYR A 76 -5.57 9.60 15.28
C TYR A 76 -6.50 10.81 15.14
N ASN A 77 -7.66 10.81 15.79
CA ASN A 77 -8.65 11.90 15.76
C ASN A 77 -9.07 12.28 14.33
N GLY A 78 -9.24 11.29 13.45
CA GLY A 78 -9.60 11.49 12.04
C GLY A 78 -8.45 11.97 11.13
N LYS A 79 -7.29 12.34 11.70
CA LYS A 79 -6.14 12.75 10.89
C LYS A 79 -5.65 11.60 10.02
N PRO A 80 -5.14 11.88 8.81
CA PRO A 80 -4.58 10.85 7.95
C PRO A 80 -3.48 10.06 8.65
N TRP A 81 -3.48 8.75 8.45
CA TRP A 81 -2.47 7.84 8.96
C TRP A 81 -2.04 6.89 7.86
N CYS A 82 -0.86 6.31 7.97
CA CYS A 82 -0.32 5.44 6.92
C CYS A 82 0.05 4.07 7.45
N MET A 83 -0.02 3.09 6.55
CA MET A 83 0.54 1.77 6.76
C MET A 83 1.43 1.36 5.59
N HIS A 84 2.43 0.54 5.90
CA HIS A 84 3.34 -0.01 4.91
C HIS A 84 3.29 -1.53 4.94
N ILE A 85 3.13 -2.15 3.77
CA ILE A 85 3.24 -3.59 3.58
C ILE A 85 4.49 -3.82 2.72
N LEU A 86 5.30 -4.80 3.09
CA LEU A 86 6.49 -5.20 2.35
C LEU A 86 6.11 -5.52 0.89
N GLY A 87 6.85 -4.92 -0.05
CA GLY A 87 6.61 -5.10 -1.48
C GLY A 87 5.41 -4.31 -2.04
N LYS A 88 4.75 -3.45 -1.23
CA LYS A 88 3.69 -2.56 -1.69
C LYS A 88 4.01 -1.09 -1.41
N ALA A 89 3.44 -0.21 -2.23
CA ALA A 89 3.44 1.21 -1.94
C ALA A 89 2.71 1.47 -0.60
N PRO A 90 3.15 2.48 0.18
CA PRO A 90 2.45 2.87 1.40
C PRO A 90 0.98 3.20 1.13
N THR A 91 0.11 2.75 2.02
CA THR A 91 -1.33 3.04 1.97
C THR A 91 -1.65 4.13 2.98
N VAL A 92 -2.29 5.20 2.54
CA VAL A 92 -2.76 6.29 3.39
C VAL A 92 -4.27 6.12 3.62
N PHE A 93 -4.69 6.22 4.87
CA PHE A 93 -6.09 6.17 5.26
C PHE A 93 -6.57 7.58 5.56
N VAL A 94 -7.72 7.93 4.98
CA VAL A 94 -8.44 9.16 5.23
C VAL A 94 -9.82 8.82 5.80
N CYS A 95 -10.27 9.59 6.79
CA CYS A 95 -11.46 9.23 7.56
C CYS A 95 -12.41 10.41 7.84
N THR A 96 -12.14 11.60 7.29
CA THR A 96 -13.02 12.78 7.45
C THR A 96 -13.70 13.15 6.14
N PRO A 97 -14.91 13.73 6.18
CA PRO A 97 -15.64 14.14 4.98
C PRO A 97 -14.83 15.08 4.07
N GLU A 98 -14.07 15.99 4.66
CA GLU A 98 -13.25 16.97 3.94
C GLU A 98 -12.14 16.25 3.15
N ALA A 99 -11.46 15.30 3.78
CA ALA A 99 -10.42 14.51 3.11
C ALA A 99 -11.01 13.62 1.99
N PHE A 100 -12.23 13.12 2.16
CA PHE A 100 -12.94 12.40 1.09
C PHE A 100 -13.32 13.32 -0.07
N GLU A 101 -13.82 14.53 0.21
CA GLU A 101 -14.11 15.53 -0.82
C GLU A 101 -12.83 15.92 -1.57
N ASP A 102 -11.73 16.13 -0.86
CA ASP A 102 -10.45 16.47 -1.47
C ASP A 102 -9.96 15.39 -2.43
N VAL A 103 -9.98 14.12 -2.02
CA VAL A 103 -9.53 13.00 -2.86
C VAL A 103 -10.47 12.75 -4.03
N GLN A 104 -11.79 12.79 -3.82
CA GLN A 104 -12.77 12.35 -4.83
C GLN A 104 -13.29 13.46 -5.74
N LYS A 105 -13.15 14.73 -5.34
CA LYS A 105 -13.71 15.88 -6.06
C LYS A 105 -12.64 16.93 -6.35
N THR A 106 -11.99 17.48 -5.33
CA THR A 106 -11.05 18.61 -5.50
C THR A 106 -9.82 18.22 -6.31
N GLN A 107 -9.24 17.06 -6.01
CA GLN A 107 -8.00 16.56 -6.59
C GLN A 107 -8.19 15.25 -7.34
N TYR A 108 -9.37 15.04 -7.94
CA TYR A 108 -9.72 13.79 -8.62
C TYR A 108 -8.65 13.34 -9.63
N ASP A 109 -8.12 14.27 -10.43
CA ASP A 109 -7.10 13.96 -11.45
C ASP A 109 -5.73 13.58 -10.85
N ALA A 110 -5.45 13.97 -9.59
CA ALA A 110 -4.23 13.60 -8.89
C ALA A 110 -4.31 12.18 -8.29
N PHE A 111 -5.53 11.69 -8.01
CA PHE A 111 -5.79 10.38 -7.41
C PHE A 111 -6.36 9.40 -8.43
N GLY A 112 -5.46 8.79 -9.22
CA GLY A 112 -5.82 7.69 -10.11
C GLY A 112 -6.27 6.43 -9.35
N LYS A 113 -7.15 5.64 -9.96
CA LYS A 113 -7.48 4.30 -9.47
C LYS A 113 -6.23 3.41 -9.52
N ASN A 114 -6.07 2.54 -8.52
CA ASN A 114 -4.96 1.58 -8.48
C ASN A 114 -5.04 0.65 -9.71
N PRO A 115 -3.99 0.54 -10.56
CA PRO A 115 -4.00 -0.32 -11.74
C PRO A 115 -4.37 -1.78 -11.44
N LEU A 116 -3.89 -2.34 -10.33
CA LEU A 116 -4.21 -3.71 -9.91
C LEU A 116 -5.71 -3.88 -9.60
N PHE A 117 -6.32 -2.84 -9.02
CA PHE A 117 -7.76 -2.84 -8.78
C PHE A 117 -8.53 -2.70 -10.10
N VAL A 118 -8.06 -1.83 -11.00
CA VAL A 118 -8.70 -1.61 -12.31
C VAL A 118 -8.70 -2.88 -13.15
N GLU A 119 -7.57 -3.60 -13.19
CA GLU A 119 -7.45 -4.88 -13.90
C GLU A 119 -8.42 -5.91 -13.35
N ALA A 120 -8.39 -6.16 -12.03
CA ALA A 120 -9.31 -7.10 -11.40
C ALA A 120 -10.79 -6.71 -11.55
N ALA A 121 -11.11 -5.42 -11.47
CA ALA A 121 -12.46 -4.92 -11.66
C ALA A 121 -12.91 -5.03 -13.12
N ALA A 122 -12.00 -4.84 -14.09
CA ALA A 122 -12.30 -4.95 -15.51
C ALA A 122 -12.63 -6.38 -15.92
N ASP A 123 -11.97 -7.38 -15.33
CA ASP A 123 -12.25 -8.79 -15.63
C ASP A 123 -13.65 -9.22 -15.20
N VAL A 124 -14.15 -8.67 -14.08
CA VAL A 124 -15.45 -9.05 -13.50
C VAL A 124 -16.58 -8.13 -13.95
N LEU A 125 -16.33 -6.81 -14.01
CA LEU A 125 -17.34 -5.77 -14.25
C LEU A 125 -17.22 -5.11 -15.64
N GLY A 126 -16.23 -5.52 -16.44
CA GLY A 126 -15.88 -4.87 -17.69
C GLY A 126 -15.31 -3.47 -17.50
N GLN A 127 -15.19 -2.72 -18.59
CA GLN A 127 -14.73 -1.32 -18.60
C GLN A 127 -15.85 -0.34 -18.14
N GLY A 128 -16.54 -0.70 -17.07
CA GLY A 128 -17.60 0.10 -16.45
C GLY A 128 -17.07 1.17 -15.50
N VAL A 129 -17.99 1.90 -14.87
CA VAL A 129 -17.73 3.10 -14.04
C VAL A 129 -16.78 2.85 -12.85
N PHE A 130 -16.60 1.58 -12.46
CA PHE A 130 -15.68 1.17 -11.40
C PHE A 130 -14.24 0.96 -11.89
N ALA A 131 -14.04 0.56 -13.15
CA ALA A 131 -12.72 0.25 -13.72
C ALA A 131 -12.09 1.46 -14.44
N ILE A 132 -12.88 2.28 -15.13
CA ILE A 132 -12.35 3.40 -15.92
C ILE A 132 -12.23 4.70 -15.13
N SER A 133 -11.31 5.59 -15.52
CA SER A 133 -11.13 6.94 -14.95
C SER A 133 -11.14 8.02 -16.05
N GLY A 134 -11.16 9.30 -15.68
CA GLY A 134 -11.10 10.42 -16.62
C GLY A 134 -12.39 10.67 -17.44
N PRO A 135 -12.30 11.25 -18.66
CA PRO A 135 -13.45 11.70 -19.43
C PRO A 135 -14.52 10.63 -19.71
N LEU A 136 -14.09 9.39 -19.92
CA LEU A 136 -15.00 8.27 -20.18
C LEU A 136 -15.83 7.94 -18.92
N TRP A 137 -15.24 8.02 -17.73
CA TRP A 137 -15.94 7.86 -16.46
C TRP A 137 -17.01 8.93 -16.27
N HIS A 138 -16.69 10.20 -16.57
CA HIS A 138 -17.66 11.29 -16.50
C HIS A 138 -18.85 11.05 -17.44
N ARG A 139 -18.58 10.59 -18.67
CA ARG A 139 -19.63 10.25 -19.63
C ARG A 139 -20.53 9.12 -19.12
N GLN A 140 -19.95 8.02 -18.63
CA GLN A 140 -20.72 6.90 -18.08
C GLN A 140 -21.57 7.30 -16.87
N ARG A 141 -21.01 8.06 -15.93
CA ARG A 141 -21.73 8.54 -14.74
C ARG A 141 -22.89 9.47 -15.10
N LYS A 142 -22.69 10.39 -16.06
CA LYS A 142 -23.75 11.30 -16.55
C LYS A 142 -24.88 10.54 -17.24
N THR A 143 -24.55 9.48 -17.98
CA THR A 143 -25.54 8.62 -18.62
C THR A 143 -26.33 7.84 -17.56
N ALA A 144 -25.65 7.20 -16.60
CA ALA A 144 -26.30 6.43 -15.53
C ALA A 144 -27.23 7.29 -14.65
N SER A 145 -26.83 8.51 -14.31
CA SER A 145 -27.66 9.43 -13.51
C SER A 145 -28.93 9.85 -14.26
N ARG A 146 -28.86 10.06 -15.58
CA ARG A 146 -30.03 10.36 -16.42
C ARG A 146 -31.02 9.20 -16.45
N TYR A 147 -30.54 7.97 -16.62
CA TYR A 147 -31.42 6.79 -16.61
C TYR A 147 -32.10 6.55 -15.26
N SER A 148 -31.41 6.88 -14.17
CA SER A 148 -31.94 6.70 -12.81
C SER A 148 -33.06 7.68 -12.46
N LEU A 149 -33.16 8.81 -13.17
CA LEU A 149 -34.22 9.82 -13.00
C LEU A 149 -35.47 9.54 -13.88
N HIS A 150 -35.41 8.54 -14.76
CA HIS A 150 -36.50 8.16 -15.66
C HIS A 150 -37.10 6.78 -15.32
N LYS A 151 -36.86 6.30 -14.09
CA LYS A 151 -37.57 5.19 -13.45
C LYS A 151 -38.30 5.73 -12.23
#